data_AF-A0A482ZLM1-F1
#
_entry.id   AF-A0A482ZLM1-F1
#
_cell.length_a   1.000
_cell.length_b   1.000
_cell.length_c   1.000
_cell.angle_alpha   90.00
_cell.angle_beta   90.00
_cell.angle_gamma   90.00
#
_symmetry.space_group_name_H-M   'P 1'
#
loop_
_entity.id
_entity.type
_entity.pdbx_description
1 polymer ?
#
loop_
_entity_poly.entity_id
_entity_poly.type
_entity_poly.pdbx_seq_one_letter_code
_entity_poly.pdbx_strand_id
1 'polypeptide(L)'
;MLTFSGNSASRGGDAVFRGCLSSCSILINGESTLIDKNDPNNIFWDLVSSENTQSQSTFVDNPERVALCTNTSSARSKNIRCTDSYTVNVIRGERFNVSLMVTDGFCSPSMSLVKAELNRSTTTLKLEHGPKILLSGKYCSNFTYVITGGLDQNTDIEFDFQVTFHSIASPHLPPAVVMVHLSDCPLGFMLDSNGQCDCNVALEIYKIECLLSTHTLEIPAQTWVGEFQGSIIAQKECQYCRTEGKQTIRDIARDSSKLCTAHRTGIMCGVCRLGYSLQLGGYECADCSNSTHKGVILVISFLIIGIVLVLLLLKLNLTVSTGK
;
A
#
# COMPACT_ATOMS: atom_id res chain seq x y z
N MET A 1 7.30 54.32 2.52
CA MET A 1 6.17 53.55 1.97
C MET A 1 6.34 53.56 0.46
N LEU A 2 6.65 52.40 -0.14
CA LEU A 2 6.84 52.26 -1.58
C LEU A 2 5.50 51.88 -2.20
N THR A 3 5.03 52.67 -3.15
CA THR A 3 3.79 52.43 -3.91
C THR A 3 4.16 52.16 -5.36
N PHE A 4 3.94 50.93 -5.83
CA PHE A 4 4.11 50.58 -7.24
C PHE A 4 2.88 51.05 -8.02
N SER A 5 3.06 52.00 -8.93
CA SER A 5 1.99 52.51 -9.80
C SER A 5 2.20 52.06 -11.24
N GLY A 6 1.13 51.65 -11.92
CA GLY A 6 1.16 51.32 -13.36
C GLY A 6 1.47 49.86 -13.70
N ASN A 7 1.34 48.93 -12.76
CA ASN A 7 1.48 47.50 -13.07
C ASN A 7 0.29 47.03 -13.94
N SER A 8 0.57 46.63 -15.18
CA SER A 8 -0.41 46.15 -16.15
C SER A 8 -0.41 44.62 -16.31
N ALA A 9 0.20 43.87 -15.37
CA ALA A 9 0.27 42.42 -15.45
C ALA A 9 -1.12 41.78 -15.34
N SER A 10 -1.66 41.34 -16.48
CA SER A 10 -3.02 40.80 -16.63
C SER A 10 -3.33 39.56 -15.79
N ARG A 11 -2.31 38.86 -15.28
CA ARG A 11 -2.46 37.66 -14.43
C ARG A 11 -1.88 37.77 -13.02
N GLY A 12 -0.99 38.73 -12.77
CA GLY A 12 -0.23 38.82 -11.52
C GLY A 12 -0.82 39.79 -10.48
N GLY A 13 -1.64 40.76 -10.89
CA GLY A 13 -2.13 41.80 -9.98
C GLY A 13 -0.99 42.56 -9.30
N ASP A 14 -1.14 42.86 -8.00
CA ASP A 14 -0.13 43.55 -7.17
C ASP A 14 0.99 42.63 -6.65
N ALA A 15 1.07 41.39 -7.15
CA ALA A 15 2.12 40.45 -6.73
C ALA A 15 3.50 40.91 -7.22
N VAL A 16 4.49 40.88 -6.33
CA VAL A 16 5.90 41.12 -6.65
C VAL A 16 6.56 39.77 -6.90
N PHE A 17 7.02 39.54 -8.13
CA PHE A 17 7.80 38.35 -8.45
C PHE A 17 9.19 38.47 -7.85
N ARG A 18 9.56 37.52 -6.98
CA ARG A 18 10.93 37.37 -6.52
C ARG A 18 11.64 36.42 -7.46
N GLY A 19 12.75 36.88 -8.03
CA GLY A 19 13.67 36.05 -8.78
C GLY A 19 15.00 35.98 -8.05
N CYS A 20 15.83 34.99 -8.38
CA CYS A 20 17.25 35.06 -8.03
C CYS A 20 17.86 36.28 -8.74
N LEU A 21 18.05 37.39 -8.01
CA LEU A 21 18.74 38.59 -8.49
C LEU A 21 20.28 38.43 -8.48
N SER A 22 20.77 37.20 -8.67
CA SER A 22 22.20 36.98 -8.83
C SER A 22 22.67 37.67 -10.10
N SER A 23 23.56 38.65 -9.97
CA SER A 23 24.15 39.40 -11.10
C SER A 23 23.19 40.39 -11.79
N CYS A 24 22.20 40.92 -11.08
CA CYS A 24 21.44 42.07 -11.58
C CYS A 24 22.23 43.37 -11.38
N SER A 25 22.20 44.26 -12.38
CA SER A 25 22.70 45.62 -12.30
C SER A 25 21.55 46.60 -12.47
N ILE A 26 21.49 47.63 -11.61
CA ILE A 26 20.54 48.72 -11.76
C ILE A 26 21.22 49.80 -12.60
N LEU A 27 20.52 50.27 -13.63
CA LEU A 27 20.92 51.45 -14.39
C LEU A 27 20.39 52.69 -13.66
N ILE A 28 21.28 53.46 -13.05
CA ILE A 28 20.95 54.75 -12.43
C ILE A 28 21.59 55.83 -13.30
N ASN A 29 20.78 56.72 -13.86
CA ASN A 29 21.24 57.82 -14.73
C ASN A 29 22.11 57.36 -15.93
N GLY A 30 21.87 56.15 -16.45
CA GLY A 30 22.61 55.60 -17.61
C GLY A 30 23.89 54.86 -17.25
N GLU A 31 24.30 54.81 -15.98
CA GLU A 31 25.42 53.98 -15.52
C GLU A 31 24.91 52.71 -14.84
N SER A 32 25.47 51.57 -15.23
CA SER A 32 25.13 50.27 -14.65
C SER A 32 25.90 50.06 -13.34
N THR A 33 25.19 50.14 -12.22
CA THR A 33 25.71 49.77 -10.91
C THR A 33 25.33 48.33 -10.58
N LEU A 34 26.33 47.48 -10.27
CA LEU A 34 26.10 46.14 -9.76
C LEU A 34 25.47 46.22 -8.37
N ILE A 35 24.41 45.44 -8.13
CA ILE A 35 23.74 45.41 -6.84
C ILE A 35 24.59 44.57 -5.87
N ASP A 36 25.40 45.20 -5.03
CA ASP A 36 26.19 44.51 -3.99
C ASP A 36 25.29 44.10 -2.82
N LYS A 37 25.23 42.78 -2.52
CA LYS A 37 24.48 42.17 -1.40
C LYS A 37 24.95 42.64 -0.04
N ASN A 38 26.17 43.12 0.05
CA ASN A 38 26.77 43.53 1.30
C ASN A 38 26.67 45.05 1.55
N ASP A 39 26.08 45.82 0.63
CA ASP A 39 25.88 47.26 0.82
C ASP A 39 24.61 47.54 1.64
N PRO A 40 24.73 47.97 2.92
CA PRO A 40 23.59 48.22 3.80
C PRO A 40 22.78 49.46 3.40
N ASN A 41 23.26 50.28 2.46
CA ASN A 41 22.50 51.46 1.98
C ASN A 41 21.70 51.16 0.71
N ASN A 42 21.76 49.93 0.21
CA ASN A 42 21.07 49.56 -1.00
C ASN A 42 19.59 49.24 -0.70
N ILE A 43 18.73 50.24 -0.91
CA ILE A 43 17.27 50.14 -0.72
C ILE A 43 16.64 48.97 -1.51
N PHE A 44 17.31 48.52 -2.57
CA PHE A 44 16.86 47.40 -3.39
C PHE A 44 17.06 46.06 -2.67
N TRP A 45 18.10 45.92 -1.84
CA TRP A 45 18.26 44.73 -1.01
C TRP A 45 17.22 44.66 0.08
N ASP A 46 16.90 45.77 0.76
CA ASP A 46 15.81 45.80 1.75
C ASP A 46 14.44 45.38 1.16
N LEU A 47 14.21 45.68 -0.12
CA LEU A 47 13.02 45.26 -0.89
C LEU A 47 12.98 43.74 -1.15
N VAL A 48 14.13 43.10 -1.30
CA VAL A 48 14.28 41.69 -1.72
C VAL A 48 14.55 40.77 -0.53
N SER A 49 15.23 41.28 0.51
CA SER A 49 15.63 40.55 1.73
C SER A 49 14.62 40.66 2.86
N SER A 50 13.46 41.31 2.65
CA SER A 50 12.39 41.33 3.64
C SER A 50 11.86 39.91 3.86
N GLU A 51 12.37 39.25 4.89
CA GLU A 51 11.96 37.91 5.33
C GLU A 51 10.62 37.90 6.07
N ASN A 52 10.04 39.06 6.42
CA ASN A 52 8.98 39.06 7.42
C ASN A 52 8.08 40.30 7.46
N THR A 53 7.50 40.70 6.33
CA THR A 53 6.35 41.63 6.37
C THR A 53 5.07 40.87 6.07
N GLN A 54 4.16 40.84 7.06
CA GLN A 54 2.75 40.47 6.95
C GLN A 54 1.95 41.40 6.00
N SER A 55 2.59 41.99 4.99
CA SER A 55 1.98 42.83 3.99
C SER A 55 1.40 41.96 2.87
N GLN A 56 0.14 42.21 2.54
CA GLN A 56 -0.75 41.44 1.65
C GLN A 56 -0.29 41.27 0.18
N SER A 57 0.92 41.69 -0.19
CA SER A 57 1.51 41.41 -1.49
C SER A 57 2.16 40.03 -1.48
N THR A 58 1.48 39.04 -2.07
CA THR A 58 2.03 37.70 -2.27
C THR A 58 3.30 37.79 -3.13
N PHE A 59 4.47 37.63 -2.49
CA PHE A 59 5.70 37.40 -3.23
C PHE A 59 5.63 36.00 -3.85
N VAL A 60 5.89 35.90 -5.16
CA VAL A 60 5.92 34.63 -5.88
C VAL A 60 7.36 34.41 -6.33
N ASP A 61 8.06 33.48 -5.68
CA ASP A 61 9.41 33.06 -6.07
C ASP A 61 9.36 32.18 -7.32
N ASN A 62 10.39 32.29 -8.18
CA ASN A 62 10.52 31.40 -9.34
C ASN A 62 10.59 29.94 -8.87
N PRO A 63 9.74 29.05 -9.41
CA PRO A 63 9.81 27.64 -9.08
C PRO A 63 11.18 27.09 -9.52
N GLU A 64 11.85 26.36 -8.65
CA GLU A 64 13.17 25.79 -8.93
C GLU A 64 13.13 24.27 -8.98
N ARG A 65 12.30 23.63 -8.14
CA ARG A 65 12.18 22.17 -8.07
C ARG A 65 10.80 21.69 -7.63
N VAL A 66 10.58 20.39 -7.76
CA VAL A 66 9.47 19.67 -7.13
C VAL A 66 10.02 18.92 -5.94
N ALA A 67 9.27 18.93 -4.85
CA ALA A 67 9.57 18.16 -3.65
C ALA A 67 8.42 17.19 -3.35
N LEU A 68 8.77 16.02 -2.83
CA LEU A 68 7.81 15.07 -2.26
C LEU A 68 7.55 15.44 -0.81
N CYS A 69 6.27 15.57 -0.47
CA CYS A 69 5.85 15.82 0.89
C CYS A 69 5.68 14.50 1.63
N THR A 70 6.50 14.28 2.66
CA THR A 70 6.33 13.14 3.56
C THR A 70 5.44 13.54 4.75
N ASN A 71 4.54 12.64 5.14
CA ASN A 71 3.50 12.91 6.13
C ASN A 71 4.09 13.00 7.55
N THR A 72 4.72 14.12 7.88
CA THR A 72 4.94 14.57 9.25
C THR A 72 4.12 15.82 9.49
N SER A 73 2.85 15.60 9.81
CA SER A 73 1.91 16.55 10.45
C SER A 73 1.54 17.83 9.68
N SER A 74 0.28 17.84 9.21
CA SER A 74 -0.63 18.99 9.14
C SER A 74 -0.27 20.15 8.20
N ALA A 75 -1.26 20.51 7.37
CA ALA A 75 -1.31 21.59 6.38
C ALA A 75 -1.08 23.04 6.92
N ARG A 76 -0.47 23.19 8.11
CA ARG A 76 -0.08 24.47 8.72
C ARG A 76 1.32 24.45 9.38
N SER A 77 2.04 23.33 9.32
CA SER A 77 3.35 23.22 9.98
C SER A 77 4.47 23.71 9.05
N LYS A 78 5.30 24.65 9.53
CA LYS A 78 6.57 25.07 8.91
C LYS A 78 7.62 23.93 8.79
N ASN A 79 7.28 22.71 9.21
CA ASN A 79 8.17 21.54 9.22
C ASN A 79 7.82 20.54 8.11
N ILE A 80 7.60 21.01 6.88
CA ILE A 80 7.45 20.13 5.73
C ILE A 80 8.84 19.63 5.34
N ARG A 81 9.07 18.32 5.51
CA ARG A 81 10.28 17.67 4.99
C ARG A 81 10.07 17.38 3.51
N CYS A 82 10.82 18.12 2.71
CA CYS A 82 10.97 17.87 1.28
C CYS A 82 11.97 16.73 1.11
N THR A 83 11.55 15.64 0.48
CA THR A 83 12.44 14.55 0.08
C THR A 83 12.46 14.48 -1.44
N ASP A 84 13.62 14.12 -2.01
CA ASP A 84 13.78 13.96 -3.45
C ASP A 84 13.34 12.58 -3.94
N SER A 85 13.27 11.58 -3.04
CA SER A 85 12.84 10.22 -3.37
C SER A 85 11.85 9.63 -2.35
N TYR A 86 10.84 8.91 -2.83
CA TYR A 86 9.89 8.17 -1.99
C TYR A 86 9.59 6.79 -2.57
N THR A 87 9.52 5.76 -1.72
CA THR A 87 9.17 4.40 -2.15
C THR A 87 7.77 4.02 -1.67
N VAL A 88 6.97 3.45 -2.56
CA VAL A 88 5.64 2.93 -2.25
C VAL A 88 5.45 1.53 -2.81
N ASN A 89 4.80 0.66 -2.03
CA ASN A 89 4.42 -0.68 -2.47
C ASN A 89 2.95 -0.62 -2.88
N VAL A 90 2.64 -1.03 -4.11
CA VAL A 90 1.30 -0.89 -4.70
C VAL A 90 0.91 -2.19 -5.39
N ILE A 91 -0.32 -2.62 -5.19
CA ILE A 91 -0.90 -3.75 -5.94
C ILE A 91 -1.44 -3.24 -7.27
N ARG A 92 -1.38 -4.06 -8.32
CA ARG A 92 -1.86 -3.68 -9.66
C ARG A 92 -3.35 -3.32 -9.65
N GLY A 93 -3.68 -2.12 -10.14
CA GLY A 93 -5.03 -1.56 -10.07
C GLY A 93 -5.37 -0.80 -8.78
N GLU A 94 -4.49 -0.83 -7.77
CA GLU A 94 -4.65 -0.08 -6.53
C GLU A 94 -4.36 1.42 -6.75
N ARG A 95 -5.09 2.26 -6.00
CA ARG A 95 -4.92 3.70 -5.97
C ARG A 95 -3.92 4.08 -4.88
N PHE A 96 -2.90 4.86 -5.21
CA PHE A 96 -1.99 5.40 -4.22
C PHE A 96 -1.85 6.92 -4.36
N ASN A 97 -1.57 7.57 -3.23
CA ASN A 97 -1.48 9.03 -3.17
C ASN A 97 -0.01 9.48 -3.11
N VAL A 98 0.35 10.41 -3.96
CA VAL A 98 1.63 11.13 -3.91
C VAL A 98 1.35 12.57 -3.54
N SER A 99 2.04 13.06 -2.53
CA SER A 99 1.94 14.44 -2.08
C SER A 99 3.10 15.25 -2.63
N LEU A 100 2.79 16.30 -3.40
CA LEU A 100 3.77 17.08 -4.17
C LEU A 100 3.67 18.56 -3.81
N MET A 101 4.81 19.25 -3.87
CA MET A 101 4.91 20.69 -3.73
C MET A 101 5.96 21.22 -4.70
N VAL A 102 5.67 22.35 -5.34
CA VAL A 102 6.70 23.09 -6.08
C VAL A 102 7.38 24.00 -5.09
N THR A 103 8.71 23.97 -5.07
CA THR A 103 9.49 24.86 -4.22
C THR A 103 10.41 25.76 -5.02
N ASP A 104 10.72 26.90 -4.44
CA ASP A 104 11.90 27.68 -4.79
C ASP A 104 13.18 27.04 -4.21
N GLY A 105 14.33 27.69 -4.40
CA GLY A 105 15.62 27.28 -3.85
C GLY A 105 15.71 27.28 -2.32
N PHE A 106 14.74 27.88 -1.64
CA PHE A 106 14.64 27.98 -0.19
C PHE A 106 13.57 27.04 0.41
N CYS A 107 13.03 26.10 -0.37
CA CYS A 107 11.94 25.20 0.05
C CYS A 107 10.60 25.91 0.36
N SER A 108 10.38 27.13 -0.13
CA SER A 108 9.11 27.85 0.01
C SER A 108 8.13 27.47 -1.11
N PRO A 109 6.81 27.46 -0.86
CA PRO A 109 5.82 27.10 -1.87
C PRO A 109 5.82 28.06 -3.05
N SER A 110 5.93 27.53 -4.26
CA SER A 110 5.82 28.27 -5.52
C SER A 110 4.74 27.67 -6.43
N MET A 111 4.43 28.32 -7.55
CA MET A 111 3.43 27.90 -8.52
C MET A 111 4.08 27.51 -9.84
N SER A 112 3.83 26.29 -10.32
CA SER A 112 4.31 25.84 -11.63
C SER A 112 3.48 24.70 -12.20
N LEU A 113 3.70 24.41 -13.49
CA LEU A 113 3.17 23.23 -14.16
C LEU A 113 4.18 22.08 -14.06
N VAL A 114 3.73 20.98 -13.46
CA VAL A 114 4.52 19.75 -13.33
C VAL A 114 4.03 18.73 -14.33
N LYS A 115 4.96 18.11 -15.05
CA LYS A 115 4.73 16.96 -15.92
C LYS A 115 5.19 15.72 -15.16
N ALA A 116 4.30 14.75 -15.01
CA ALA A 116 4.66 13.41 -14.53
C ALA A 116 5.06 12.57 -15.74
N GLU A 117 6.26 11.97 -15.69
CA GLU A 117 6.79 11.13 -16.76
C GLU A 117 7.24 9.78 -16.21
N LEU A 118 7.05 8.74 -17.02
CA LEU A 118 7.41 7.38 -16.68
C LEU A 118 8.71 7.01 -17.39
N ASN A 119 9.69 6.53 -16.65
CA ASN A 119 11.00 6.17 -17.21
C ASN A 119 10.93 4.89 -18.08
N ARG A 120 9.92 4.01 -17.88
CA ARG A 120 9.76 2.74 -18.61
C ARG A 120 8.52 2.69 -19.52
N SER A 121 8.73 2.36 -20.80
CA SER A 121 7.71 2.41 -21.86
C SER A 121 6.77 1.21 -21.96
N THR A 122 7.01 0.10 -21.25
CA THR A 122 6.23 -1.15 -21.37
C THR A 122 5.01 -1.22 -20.44
N THR A 123 4.87 -0.27 -19.51
CA THR A 123 3.78 -0.20 -18.53
C THR A 123 2.89 1.01 -18.79
N THR A 124 1.56 0.82 -18.78
CA THR A 124 0.60 1.90 -19.01
C THR A 124 0.16 2.54 -17.70
N LEU A 125 0.88 3.55 -17.23
CA LEU A 125 0.39 4.38 -16.13
C LEU A 125 -0.85 5.17 -16.58
N LYS A 126 -1.99 4.97 -15.92
CA LYS A 126 -3.17 5.82 -16.12
C LYS A 126 -3.28 6.80 -14.95
N LEU A 127 -2.89 8.05 -15.20
CA LEU A 127 -3.20 9.13 -14.27
C LEU A 127 -4.69 9.46 -14.35
N GLU A 128 -5.38 9.47 -13.21
CA GLU A 128 -6.78 9.93 -13.11
C GLU A 128 -6.90 11.41 -13.49
N HIS A 129 -5.84 12.20 -13.31
CA HIS A 129 -5.81 13.66 -13.55
C HIS A 129 -5.05 14.07 -14.84
N GLY A 130 -4.59 13.12 -15.65
CA GLY A 130 -3.76 13.39 -16.84
C GLY A 130 -2.29 13.73 -16.51
N PRO A 131 -1.38 13.74 -17.50
CA PRO A 131 0.08 13.78 -17.29
C PRO A 131 0.63 15.14 -16.84
N LYS A 132 -0.20 16.19 -16.83
CA LYS A 132 0.20 17.56 -16.47
C LYS A 132 -0.68 18.08 -15.36
N ILE A 133 -0.06 18.53 -14.28
CA ILE A 133 -0.73 18.96 -13.06
C ILE A 133 -0.29 20.39 -12.75
N LEU A 134 -1.27 21.28 -12.55
CA LEU A 134 -1.01 22.64 -12.05
C LEU A 134 -0.92 22.61 -10.52
N LEU A 135 0.26 22.91 -10.00
CA LEU A 135 0.45 23.09 -8.56
C LEU A 135 0.31 24.57 -8.22
N SER A 136 -0.82 24.91 -7.59
CA SER A 136 -1.06 26.23 -7.01
C SER A 136 -0.21 26.37 -5.75
N GLY A 137 0.45 27.52 -5.54
CA GLY A 137 1.42 27.85 -4.46
C GLY A 137 0.93 27.71 -3.01
N LYS A 138 0.28 26.58 -2.73
CA LYS A 138 -0.09 26.04 -1.44
C LYS A 138 0.99 25.05 -1.03
N TYR A 139 1.08 24.85 0.26
CA TYR A 139 1.76 23.68 0.81
C TYR A 139 1.14 22.39 0.26
N CYS A 140 1.96 21.35 0.08
CA CYS A 140 1.65 19.96 -0.27
C CYS A 140 0.23 19.65 -0.81
N SER A 141 0.14 19.31 -2.09
CA SER A 141 -1.08 18.85 -2.75
C SER A 141 -1.04 17.34 -3.00
N ASN A 142 -2.13 16.63 -2.71
CA ASN A 142 -2.22 15.17 -2.88
C ASN A 142 -2.80 14.81 -4.25
N PHE A 143 -2.16 13.87 -4.92
CA PHE A 143 -2.55 13.35 -6.22
C PHE A 143 -2.68 11.84 -6.18
N THR A 144 -3.76 11.32 -6.77
CA THR A 144 -4.04 9.89 -6.84
C THR A 144 -3.56 9.32 -8.17
N TYR A 145 -2.81 8.23 -8.10
CA TYR A 145 -2.26 7.51 -9.25
C TYR A 145 -2.78 6.06 -9.26
N VAL A 146 -2.94 5.51 -10.46
CA VAL A 146 -3.28 4.10 -10.68
C VAL A 146 -2.34 3.53 -11.74
N ILE A 147 -1.73 2.39 -11.42
CA ILE A 147 -0.89 1.65 -12.37
C ILE A 147 -1.74 0.52 -12.95
N THR A 148 -1.85 0.50 -14.28
CA THR A 148 -2.54 -0.56 -15.03
C THR A 148 -1.59 -1.18 -16.06
N GLY A 149 -1.53 -2.50 -16.15
CA GLY A 149 -0.72 -3.17 -17.18
C GLY A 149 0.78 -3.27 -16.87
N GLY A 150 1.45 -4.19 -17.57
CA GLY A 150 2.85 -4.58 -17.39
C GLY A 150 3.00 -6.11 -17.48
N LEU A 151 3.82 -6.61 -18.39
CA LEU A 151 3.97 -8.05 -18.67
C LEU A 151 4.91 -8.78 -17.71
N ASP A 152 5.64 -8.06 -16.86
CA ASP A 152 6.70 -8.63 -16.04
C ASP A 152 6.27 -8.75 -14.57
N GLN A 153 6.41 -9.94 -13.99
CA GLN A 153 6.21 -10.21 -12.55
C GLN A 153 7.21 -9.39 -11.72
N ASN A 154 6.76 -8.83 -10.59
CA ASN A 154 7.56 -8.03 -9.65
C ASN A 154 8.57 -7.06 -10.31
N THR A 155 8.06 -5.98 -10.91
CA THR A 155 8.92 -4.91 -11.45
C THR A 155 8.91 -3.68 -10.58
N ASP A 156 10.12 -3.17 -10.31
CA ASP A 156 10.31 -1.83 -9.79
C ASP A 156 10.10 -0.82 -10.91
N ILE A 157 9.14 0.08 -10.72
CA ILE A 157 8.80 1.15 -11.66
C ILE A 157 9.19 2.48 -11.05
N GLU A 158 9.94 3.28 -11.81
CA GLU A 158 10.40 4.59 -11.39
C GLU A 158 9.59 5.69 -12.10
N PHE A 159 9.07 6.64 -11.30
CA PHE A 159 8.32 7.80 -11.76
C PHE A 159 9.10 9.07 -11.48
N ASP A 160 9.33 9.87 -12.51
CA ASP A 160 10.04 11.13 -12.38
C ASP A 160 9.06 12.30 -12.56
N PHE A 161 9.05 13.21 -11.59
CA PHE A 161 8.30 14.45 -11.66
C PHE A 161 9.22 15.57 -12.15
N GLN A 162 8.95 16.07 -13.35
CA GLN A 162 9.70 17.15 -13.98
C GLN A 162 8.87 18.43 -14.08
N VAL A 163 9.50 19.57 -13.82
CA VAL A 163 8.89 20.89 -14.03
C VAL A 163 9.16 21.34 -15.46
N THR A 164 8.12 21.75 -16.18
CA THR A 164 8.32 22.37 -17.50
C THR A 164 8.34 23.88 -17.36
N PHE A 165 9.52 24.49 -17.45
CA PHE A 165 9.66 25.95 -17.47
C PHE A 165 9.38 26.47 -18.88
N HIS A 166 8.44 27.41 -19.02
CA HIS A 166 8.16 28.06 -20.32
C HIS A 166 9.10 29.22 -20.64
N SER A 167 10.15 29.44 -19.84
CA SER A 167 11.14 30.49 -20.03
C SER A 167 12.47 30.08 -19.42
N ILE A 168 13.40 29.66 -20.29
CA ILE A 168 14.86 29.68 -20.15
C ILE A 168 15.43 28.95 -18.90
N ALA A 169 15.70 27.67 -19.11
CA ALA A 169 16.86 26.90 -18.65
C ALA A 169 17.32 27.01 -17.18
N SER A 170 16.96 26.01 -16.38
CA SER A 170 17.92 25.43 -15.42
C SER A 170 17.87 23.89 -15.51
N PRO A 171 18.82 23.26 -16.22
CA PRO A 171 18.86 21.81 -16.45
C PRO A 171 19.55 21.00 -15.33
N HIS A 172 19.81 21.58 -14.15
CA HIS A 172 20.76 21.01 -13.18
C HIS A 172 20.18 20.49 -11.86
N LEU A 173 18.86 20.59 -11.61
CA LEU A 173 18.27 19.99 -10.41
C LEU A 173 17.72 18.58 -10.71
N PRO A 174 17.99 17.59 -9.83
CA PRO A 174 17.44 16.26 -9.98
C PRO A 174 15.90 16.32 -9.86
N PRO A 175 15.17 15.53 -10.66
CA PRO A 175 13.72 15.42 -10.52
C PRO A 175 13.35 14.79 -9.18
N ALA A 176 12.14 15.05 -8.70
CA ALA A 176 11.58 14.28 -7.61
C ALA A 176 11.17 12.90 -8.14
N VAL A 177 11.62 11.85 -7.47
CA VAL A 177 11.49 10.46 -7.92
C VAL A 177 10.57 9.68 -6.98
N VAL A 178 9.57 9.01 -7.53
CA VAL A 178 8.77 8.03 -6.78
C VAL A 178 9.09 6.64 -7.32
N MET A 179 9.68 5.80 -6.46
CA MET A 179 9.93 4.40 -6.75
C MET A 179 8.69 3.61 -6.33
N VAL A 180 8.03 2.95 -7.28
CA VAL A 180 6.90 2.07 -7.01
C VAL A 180 7.33 0.63 -7.15
N HIS A 181 7.25 -0.12 -6.06
CA HIS A 181 7.38 -1.56 -6.08
C HIS A 181 6.02 -2.17 -6.42
N LEU A 182 5.90 -2.75 -7.61
CA LEU A 182 4.66 -3.34 -8.08
C LEU A 182 4.60 -4.81 -7.66
N SER A 183 3.73 -5.10 -6.70
CA SER A 183 3.51 -6.46 -6.21
C SER A 183 2.58 -7.24 -7.13
N ASP A 184 2.77 -8.55 -7.18
CA ASP A 184 1.81 -9.47 -7.80
C ASP A 184 0.44 -9.44 -7.11
N CYS A 185 -0.59 -9.91 -7.82
CA CYS A 185 -1.94 -9.99 -7.25
C CYS A 185 -1.96 -10.94 -6.04
N PRO A 186 -2.69 -10.59 -4.97
CA PRO A 186 -2.87 -11.48 -3.83
C PRO A 186 -3.49 -12.81 -4.23
N LEU A 187 -3.22 -13.87 -3.46
CA LEU A 187 -3.84 -15.17 -3.68
C LEU A 187 -5.37 -15.05 -3.67
N GLY A 188 -5.99 -15.48 -4.77
CA GLY A 188 -7.44 -15.39 -5.01
C GLY A 188 -7.81 -14.35 -6.05
N PHE A 189 -6.85 -13.52 -6.45
CA PHE A 189 -6.99 -12.53 -7.51
C PHE A 189 -6.09 -12.89 -8.69
N MET A 190 -6.54 -12.60 -9.89
CA MET A 190 -5.77 -12.77 -11.14
C MET A 190 -5.77 -11.47 -11.92
N LEU A 191 -4.78 -11.30 -12.80
CA LEU A 191 -4.74 -10.15 -13.69
C LEU A 191 -5.85 -10.24 -14.74
N ASP A 192 -6.67 -9.19 -14.82
CA ASP A 192 -7.65 -9.02 -15.88
C ASP A 192 -6.97 -8.58 -17.20
N SER A 193 -7.77 -8.50 -18.27
CA SER A 193 -7.28 -8.02 -19.58
C SER A 193 -6.81 -6.57 -19.57
N ASN A 194 -7.18 -5.78 -18.55
CA ASN A 194 -6.76 -4.39 -18.38
C ASN A 194 -5.50 -4.25 -17.50
N GLY A 195 -4.95 -5.37 -17.01
CA GLY A 195 -3.77 -5.40 -16.14
C GLY A 195 -4.05 -4.92 -14.72
N GLN A 196 -5.27 -5.11 -14.21
CA GLN A 196 -5.68 -4.90 -12.82
C GLN A 196 -5.95 -6.25 -12.14
N CYS A 197 -5.77 -6.31 -10.82
CA CYS A 197 -6.16 -7.51 -10.08
C CYS A 197 -7.69 -7.60 -10.01
N ASP A 198 -8.24 -8.69 -10.53
CA ASP A 198 -9.65 -9.05 -10.48
C ASP A 198 -9.85 -10.41 -9.80
N CYS A 199 -11.07 -10.71 -9.40
CA CYS A 199 -11.39 -11.98 -8.73
C CYS A 199 -11.07 -13.16 -9.64
N ASN A 200 -10.49 -14.22 -9.07
CA ASN A 200 -10.29 -15.44 -9.83
C ASN A 200 -11.64 -16.10 -10.14
N VAL A 201 -11.97 -16.24 -11.43
CA VAL A 201 -13.23 -16.84 -11.92
C VAL A 201 -13.48 -18.24 -11.32
N ALA A 202 -12.44 -19.01 -11.00
CA ALA A 202 -12.58 -20.31 -10.36
C ALA A 202 -13.24 -20.25 -8.96
N LEU A 203 -13.10 -19.12 -8.26
CA LEU A 203 -13.69 -18.90 -6.93
C LEU A 203 -15.19 -18.59 -7.00
N GLU A 204 -15.67 -18.02 -8.11
CA GLU A 204 -17.09 -17.71 -8.32
C GLU A 204 -17.96 -18.97 -8.30
N ILE A 205 -17.44 -20.11 -8.77
CA ILE A 205 -18.10 -21.42 -8.74
C ILE A 205 -18.49 -21.80 -7.30
N TYR A 206 -17.70 -21.38 -6.33
CA TYR A 206 -17.91 -21.63 -4.90
C TYR A 206 -18.69 -20.52 -4.20
N LYS A 207 -19.18 -19.51 -4.94
CA LYS A 207 -19.84 -18.30 -4.41
C LYS A 207 -18.96 -17.52 -3.44
N ILE A 208 -17.64 -17.55 -3.65
CA ILE A 208 -16.69 -16.72 -2.92
C ILE A 208 -16.68 -15.34 -3.57
N GLU A 209 -16.94 -14.30 -2.78
CA GLU A 209 -16.97 -12.92 -3.26
C GLU A 209 -15.63 -12.24 -2.97
N CYS A 210 -15.02 -11.64 -3.98
CA CYS A 210 -13.79 -10.87 -3.83
C CYS A 210 -14.12 -9.39 -3.59
N LEU A 211 -13.65 -8.83 -2.47
CA LEU A 211 -13.74 -7.41 -2.16
C LEU A 211 -12.49 -6.67 -2.65
N LEU A 212 -12.57 -6.15 -3.88
CA LEU A 212 -11.47 -5.44 -4.55
C LEU A 212 -10.95 -4.21 -3.77
N SER A 213 -11.82 -3.52 -3.02
CA SER A 213 -11.44 -2.32 -2.25
C SER A 213 -10.47 -2.59 -1.11
N THR A 214 -10.50 -3.81 -0.56
CA THR A 214 -9.68 -4.21 0.59
C THR A 214 -8.74 -5.37 0.26
N HIS A 215 -8.83 -5.90 -0.97
CA HIS A 215 -8.18 -7.14 -1.39
C HIS A 215 -8.46 -8.29 -0.42
N THR A 216 -9.72 -8.44 -0.02
CA THR A 216 -10.17 -9.53 0.87
C THR A 216 -11.19 -10.43 0.19
N LEU A 217 -11.35 -11.64 0.72
CA LEU A 217 -12.27 -12.65 0.21
C LEU A 217 -13.35 -12.92 1.25
N GLU A 218 -14.61 -12.86 0.84
CA GLU A 218 -15.74 -13.30 1.64
C GLU A 218 -16.08 -14.75 1.31
N ILE A 219 -15.76 -15.64 2.26
CA ILE A 219 -15.98 -17.07 2.12
C ILE A 219 -17.36 -17.42 2.70
N PRO A 220 -18.24 -18.08 1.92
CA PRO A 220 -19.55 -18.49 2.42
C PRO A 220 -19.45 -19.60 3.46
N ALA A 221 -20.55 -19.83 4.18
CA ALA A 221 -20.65 -20.93 5.13
C ALA A 221 -20.39 -22.29 4.47
N GLN A 222 -19.91 -23.25 5.26
CA GLN A 222 -19.57 -24.63 4.88
C GLN A 222 -18.55 -24.73 3.73
N THR A 223 -17.79 -23.66 3.49
CA THR A 223 -16.79 -23.61 2.43
C THR A 223 -15.41 -23.42 3.02
N TRP A 224 -14.47 -24.23 2.56
CA TRP A 224 -13.06 -24.09 2.87
C TRP A 224 -12.33 -23.53 1.66
N VAL A 225 -11.36 -22.64 1.91
CA VAL A 225 -10.39 -22.23 0.90
C VAL A 225 -9.00 -22.19 1.55
N GLY A 226 -8.00 -22.63 0.81
CA GLY A 226 -6.62 -22.60 1.26
C GLY A 226 -5.64 -22.75 0.11
N GLU A 227 -4.37 -22.60 0.44
CA GLU A 227 -3.26 -22.79 -0.49
C GLU A 227 -2.65 -24.18 -0.29
N PHE A 228 -2.37 -24.86 -1.38
CA PHE A 228 -1.66 -26.13 -1.40
C PHE A 228 -0.69 -26.15 -2.58
N GLN A 229 0.60 -26.26 -2.29
CA GLN A 229 1.66 -26.29 -3.31
C GLN A 229 1.59 -25.11 -4.31
N GLY A 230 1.34 -23.89 -3.82
CA GLY A 230 1.20 -22.69 -4.66
C GLY A 230 -0.11 -22.58 -5.44
N SER A 231 -1.01 -23.55 -5.31
CA SER A 231 -2.34 -23.54 -5.93
C SER A 231 -3.43 -23.27 -4.90
N ILE A 232 -4.49 -22.58 -5.32
CA ILE A 232 -5.65 -22.33 -4.46
C ILE A 232 -6.62 -23.50 -4.60
N ILE A 233 -7.02 -24.06 -3.48
CA ILE A 233 -8.04 -25.11 -3.41
C ILE A 233 -9.22 -24.55 -2.64
N ALA A 234 -10.40 -24.63 -3.25
CA ALA A 234 -11.67 -24.34 -2.61
C ALA A 234 -12.54 -25.60 -2.61
N GLN A 235 -13.28 -25.83 -1.53
CA GLN A 235 -14.18 -26.95 -1.40
C GLN A 235 -15.42 -26.56 -0.64
N LYS A 236 -16.57 -26.89 -1.23
CA LYS A 236 -17.88 -26.73 -0.60
C LYS A 236 -18.21 -27.98 0.22
N GLU A 237 -19.15 -27.84 1.16
CA GLU A 237 -19.64 -28.94 2.00
C GLU A 237 -18.53 -29.52 2.91
N CYS A 238 -17.66 -28.64 3.39
CA CYS A 238 -16.65 -29.00 4.38
C CYS A 238 -17.31 -29.27 5.74
N GLN A 239 -17.12 -30.49 6.26
CA GLN A 239 -17.77 -30.98 7.48
C GLN A 239 -17.41 -30.21 8.75
N TYR A 240 -16.15 -29.77 8.89
CA TYR A 240 -15.66 -29.03 10.06
C TYR A 240 -15.35 -27.56 9.76
N CYS A 241 -15.95 -27.04 8.70
CA CYS A 241 -15.90 -25.62 8.41
C CYS A 241 -16.98 -24.87 9.17
N ARG A 242 -16.88 -23.55 9.20
CA ARG A 242 -17.88 -22.70 9.83
C ARG A 242 -19.23 -22.87 9.14
N THR A 243 -20.28 -23.12 9.91
CA THR A 243 -21.61 -23.46 9.40
C THR A 243 -22.52 -22.25 9.19
N GLU A 244 -22.16 -21.10 9.75
CA GLU A 244 -22.99 -19.88 9.72
C GLU A 244 -22.20 -18.65 9.28
N GLY A 245 -22.88 -17.74 8.57
CA GLY A 245 -22.37 -16.44 8.11
C GLY A 245 -21.27 -16.49 7.03
N LYS A 246 -20.83 -15.32 6.56
CA LYS A 246 -19.64 -15.16 5.70
C LYS A 246 -18.39 -14.84 6.52
N GLN A 247 -17.24 -15.39 6.15
CA GLN A 247 -15.95 -15.11 6.81
C GLN A 247 -15.07 -14.33 5.85
N THR A 248 -14.63 -13.15 6.27
CA THR A 248 -13.65 -12.37 5.51
C THR A 248 -12.24 -12.84 5.86
N ILE A 249 -11.44 -13.13 4.84
CA ILE A 249 -10.01 -13.45 4.96
C ILE A 249 -9.20 -12.54 4.04
N ARG A 250 -7.96 -12.22 4.44
CA ARG A 250 -7.07 -11.37 3.65
C ARG A 250 -5.97 -12.17 2.98
N ASP A 251 -5.46 -13.19 3.67
CA ASP A 251 -4.37 -14.02 3.18
C ASP A 251 -4.81 -15.49 3.22
N ILE A 252 -5.10 -16.09 2.06
CA ILE A 252 -5.55 -17.48 1.96
C ILE A 252 -4.56 -18.45 2.65
N ALA A 253 -3.26 -18.22 2.50
CA ALA A 253 -2.23 -19.11 3.03
C ALA A 253 -2.22 -19.10 4.57
N ARG A 254 -2.40 -17.93 5.17
CA ARG A 254 -2.35 -17.76 6.64
C ARG A 254 -3.70 -17.89 7.34
N ASP A 255 -4.76 -17.46 6.69
CA ASP A 255 -6.09 -17.30 7.30
C ASP A 255 -7.01 -18.50 7.06
N SER A 256 -6.64 -19.48 6.22
CA SER A 256 -7.46 -20.67 5.93
C SER A 256 -7.93 -21.42 7.19
N SER A 257 -7.10 -21.44 8.24
CA SER A 257 -7.44 -22.02 9.55
C SER A 257 -8.62 -21.34 10.25
N LYS A 258 -8.89 -20.05 9.98
CA LYS A 258 -10.02 -19.30 10.55
C LYS A 258 -11.37 -19.80 10.01
N LEU A 259 -11.36 -20.55 8.92
CA LEU A 259 -12.55 -21.18 8.33
C LEU A 259 -12.96 -22.45 9.08
N CYS A 260 -12.09 -22.97 9.95
CA CYS A 260 -12.30 -24.21 10.68
C CYS A 260 -12.99 -24.01 12.03
N THR A 261 -13.77 -25.01 12.45
CA THR A 261 -14.43 -25.09 13.76
C THR A 261 -14.00 -26.36 14.50
N ALA A 262 -14.60 -26.64 15.66
CA ALA A 262 -14.39 -27.88 16.42
C ALA A 262 -12.90 -28.19 16.73
N HIS A 263 -12.12 -27.14 17.04
CA HIS A 263 -10.67 -27.23 17.31
C HIS A 263 -9.86 -27.87 16.17
N ARG A 264 -10.33 -27.72 14.93
CA ARG A 264 -9.66 -28.20 13.73
C ARG A 264 -8.87 -27.11 13.01
N THR A 265 -7.92 -27.53 12.18
CA THR A 265 -7.05 -26.68 11.36
C THR A 265 -6.55 -27.47 10.13
N GLY A 266 -5.74 -26.82 9.30
CA GLY A 266 -5.10 -27.40 8.13
C GLY A 266 -6.04 -27.52 6.92
N ILE A 267 -5.60 -28.29 5.93
CA ILE A 267 -6.30 -28.48 4.66
C ILE A 267 -7.67 -29.09 4.94
N MET A 268 -8.73 -28.42 4.47
CA MET A 268 -10.13 -28.79 4.69
C MET A 268 -10.48 -29.06 6.16
N CYS A 269 -9.79 -28.41 7.09
CA CYS A 269 -9.98 -28.64 8.52
C CYS A 269 -9.78 -30.11 8.92
N GLY A 270 -8.86 -30.82 8.25
CA GLY A 270 -8.62 -32.25 8.46
C GLY A 270 -7.84 -32.58 9.74
N VAL A 271 -7.16 -31.60 10.35
CA VAL A 271 -6.18 -31.82 11.42
C VAL A 271 -6.69 -31.22 12.74
N CYS A 272 -6.42 -31.86 13.86
CA CYS A 272 -6.68 -31.26 15.18
C CYS A 272 -5.64 -30.17 15.48
N ARG A 273 -6.07 -29.09 16.14
CA ARG A 273 -5.18 -28.03 16.61
C ARG A 273 -4.17 -28.59 17.62
N LEU A 274 -3.00 -27.96 17.72
CA LEU A 274 -1.99 -28.30 18.72
C LEU A 274 -2.62 -28.40 20.13
N GLY A 275 -2.30 -29.47 20.86
CA GLY A 275 -2.89 -29.79 22.16
C GLY A 275 -4.16 -30.63 22.10
N TYR A 276 -4.74 -30.83 20.92
CA TYR A 276 -5.92 -31.66 20.71
C TYR A 276 -5.58 -32.93 19.92
N SER A 277 -6.33 -34.00 20.16
CA SER A 277 -6.26 -35.25 19.38
C SER A 277 -7.66 -35.79 19.11
N LEU A 278 -7.77 -36.67 18.11
CA LEU A 278 -9.00 -37.38 17.82
C LEU A 278 -9.44 -38.24 19.02
N GLN A 279 -10.72 -38.19 19.34
CA GLN A 279 -11.34 -39.10 20.30
C GLN A 279 -11.38 -40.53 19.73
N LEU A 280 -11.14 -41.52 20.57
CA LEU A 280 -11.22 -42.94 20.20
C LEU A 280 -12.63 -43.29 19.70
N GLY A 281 -12.70 -43.83 18.48
CA GLY A 281 -13.97 -44.21 17.84
C GLY A 281 -14.80 -43.03 17.33
N GLY A 282 -14.25 -41.81 17.30
CA GLY A 282 -14.94 -40.62 16.83
C GLY A 282 -14.11 -39.79 15.87
N TYR A 283 -14.69 -38.67 15.45
CA TYR A 283 -14.07 -37.68 14.59
C TYR A 283 -13.91 -36.33 15.27
N GLU A 284 -14.20 -36.21 16.55
CA GLU A 284 -14.08 -34.95 17.27
C GLU A 284 -12.67 -34.79 17.86
N CYS A 285 -12.16 -33.56 17.84
CA CYS A 285 -10.89 -33.23 18.47
C CYS A 285 -11.13 -32.89 19.95
N ALA A 286 -10.49 -33.63 20.85
CA ALA A 286 -10.54 -33.41 22.29
C ALA A 286 -9.19 -32.91 22.83
N ASP A 287 -9.26 -32.05 23.86
CA ASP A 287 -8.07 -31.53 24.53
C ASP A 287 -7.31 -32.66 25.24
N CYS A 288 -6.04 -32.79 24.89
CA CYS A 288 -5.10 -33.79 25.40
C CYS A 288 -4.07 -33.20 26.35
N SER A 289 -4.08 -31.89 26.58
CA SER A 289 -3.05 -31.16 27.35
C SER A 289 -2.93 -31.65 28.79
N ASN A 290 -3.99 -32.22 29.37
CA ASN A 290 -4.02 -32.78 30.73
C ASN A 290 -4.27 -34.30 30.77
N SER A 291 -4.04 -35.02 29.67
CA SER A 291 -4.52 -36.40 29.48
C SER A 291 -3.42 -37.48 29.51
N THR A 292 -2.28 -37.22 30.15
CA THR A 292 -1.17 -38.19 30.29
C THR A 292 -1.57 -39.54 30.90
N HIS A 293 -2.66 -39.58 31.68
CA HIS A 293 -3.09 -40.81 32.34
C HIS A 293 -4.27 -41.53 31.67
N LYS A 294 -5.11 -40.84 30.87
CA LYS A 294 -6.33 -41.46 30.31
C LYS A 294 -6.01 -42.51 29.23
N GLY A 295 -5.02 -42.24 28.38
CA GLY A 295 -4.58 -43.20 27.36
C GLY A 295 -4.00 -44.48 27.97
N VAL A 296 -3.20 -44.32 29.03
CA VAL A 296 -2.59 -45.46 29.76
C VAL A 296 -3.65 -46.32 30.44
N ILE A 297 -4.63 -45.69 31.12
CA ILE A 297 -5.74 -46.40 31.77
C ILE A 297 -6.56 -47.20 30.74
N LEU A 298 -6.77 -46.63 29.55
CA LEU A 298 -7.54 -47.28 28.50
C LEU A 298 -6.82 -48.52 27.96
N VAL A 299 -5.50 -48.44 27.70
CA VAL A 299 -4.69 -49.59 27.28
C VAL A 299 -4.71 -50.71 28.34
N ILE A 300 -4.54 -50.36 29.62
CA ILE A 300 -4.61 -51.34 30.72
C ILE A 300 -6.00 -52.00 30.78
N SER A 301 -7.07 -51.22 30.61
CA SER A 301 -8.44 -51.75 30.62
C SER A 301 -8.68 -52.74 29.49
N PHE A 302 -8.23 -52.44 28.26
CA PHE A 302 -8.32 -53.37 27.13
C PHE A 302 -7.52 -54.66 27.36
N LEU A 303 -6.35 -54.55 28.00
CA LEU A 303 -5.51 -55.71 28.33
C LEU A 303 -6.21 -56.63 29.35
N ILE A 304 -6.80 -56.06 30.41
CA ILE A 304 -7.55 -56.82 31.41
C ILE A 304 -8.78 -57.49 30.78
N ILE A 305 -9.57 -56.73 30.00
CA ILE A 305 -10.77 -57.27 29.32
C ILE A 305 -10.37 -58.39 28.36
N GLY A 306 -9.25 -58.24 27.63
CA GLY A 306 -8.73 -59.28 26.75
C GLY A 306 -8.42 -60.59 27.49
N ILE A 307 -7.74 -60.50 28.64
CA ILE A 307 -7.44 -61.67 29.48
C ILE A 307 -8.73 -62.32 30.01
N VAL A 308 -9.67 -61.51 30.52
CA VAL A 308 -10.96 -62.00 31.04
C VAL A 308 -11.75 -62.71 29.94
N LEU A 309 -11.77 -62.15 28.72
CA LEU A 309 -12.44 -62.75 27.57
C LEU A 309 -11.83 -64.11 27.21
N VAL A 310 -10.49 -64.22 27.17
CA VAL A 310 -9.80 -65.49 26.91
C VAL A 310 -10.15 -66.54 27.96
N LEU A 311 -10.12 -66.18 29.24
CA LEU A 311 -10.50 -67.09 30.33
C LEU A 311 -11.96 -67.54 30.24
N LEU A 312 -12.87 -66.64 29.85
CA LEU A 312 -14.28 -66.93 29.67
C LEU A 312 -14.52 -67.90 28.51
N LEU A 313 -13.83 -67.70 27.37
CA LEU A 313 -13.90 -68.60 26.22
C LEU A 313 -13.38 -70.00 26.57
N LEU A 314 -12.29 -70.11 27.33
CA LEU A 314 -11.77 -71.38 27.83
C LEU A 314 -12.76 -72.08 28.76
N LYS A 315 -13.36 -71.34 29.71
CA LYS A 315 -14.33 -71.91 30.66
C LYS A 315 -15.61 -72.41 29.98
N LEU A 316 -16.06 -71.72 28.94
CA LEU A 316 -17.24 -72.09 28.18
C LEU A 316 -16.97 -73.19 27.15
N ASN A 317 -15.72 -73.67 27.01
CA ASN A 317 -15.28 -74.57 25.94
C ASN A 317 -15.70 -74.10 24.54
N LEU A 318 -15.84 -72.77 24.36
CA LEU A 318 -16.10 -72.13 23.07
C LEU A 318 -14.80 -72.02 22.29
N THR A 319 -14.07 -73.13 22.17
CA THR A 319 -13.01 -73.25 21.19
C THR A 319 -13.66 -73.58 19.87
N VAL A 320 -13.31 -72.81 18.83
CA VAL A 320 -13.78 -72.94 17.42
C VAL A 320 -13.50 -74.34 16.81
N SER A 321 -12.91 -75.26 17.58
CA SER A 321 -12.55 -76.63 17.21
C SER A 321 -13.61 -77.69 17.54
N THR A 322 -14.70 -77.38 18.25
CA THR A 322 -15.81 -78.34 18.40
C THR A 322 -17.01 -77.91 17.56
N GLY A 323 -16.83 -77.97 16.24
CA GLY A 323 -17.94 -78.09 15.31
C GLY A 323 -18.53 -79.49 15.42
N LYS A 324 -19.71 -79.58 16.02
CA LYS A 324 -20.72 -80.60 15.70
C LYS A 324 -21.93 -79.89 15.15
#